data_AF-A0A1Q7C4D1-F1
#
_entry.id   AF-A0A1Q7C4D1-F1
#
_cell.length_a   1.000
_cell.length_b   1.000
_cell.length_c   1.000
_cell.angle_alpha   90.00
_cell.angle_beta   90.00
_cell.angle_gamma   90.00
#
_symmetry.space_group_name_H-M   'P 1'
#
loop_
_entity.id
_entity.type
_entity.pdbx_description
1 polymer ?
#
loop_
_entity_poly.entity_id
_entity_poly.type
_entity_poly.pdbx_seq_one_letter_code
_entity_poly.pdbx_strand_id
1 'polypeptide(L)'
;LYKTPVEALEMRVELVKTLHSELGNGLAEQAHSRLLERFAAAAGLNPDALEKTVPIPEVAAYLAVLQRLFIESDYLTALGSEMAVEITAASEFRYFYPGLTKYQTFSAHDLVFFEMHLEAEECHSAWLTEAVEKTARTQADLERVAAGARDTADAWLAFWQGLYRDVFEKAPHPSLSPTGGEAKVRGASP
;
A
#
# COMPACT_ATOMS: atom_id res chain seq x y z
N LEU A 1 -17.28 -9.16 7.26
CA LEU A 1 -17.76 -10.55 7.44
C LEU A 1 -19.29 -10.73 7.40
N TYR A 2 -20.13 -9.74 7.76
CA TYR A 2 -21.60 -9.92 7.79
C TYR A 2 -22.27 -10.14 6.43
N LYS A 3 -21.66 -9.68 5.33
CA LYS A 3 -22.17 -9.85 3.96
C LYS A 3 -21.52 -11.00 3.20
N THR A 4 -20.52 -11.65 3.81
CA THR A 4 -19.89 -12.85 3.26
C THR A 4 -20.78 -14.05 3.59
N PRO A 5 -21.28 -14.80 2.59
CA PRO A 5 -22.11 -15.96 2.85
C PRO A 5 -21.39 -16.98 3.71
N VAL A 6 -22.11 -17.63 4.63
CA VAL A 6 -21.52 -18.61 5.58
C VAL A 6 -21.01 -19.84 4.83
N GLU A 7 -21.70 -20.21 3.76
CA GLU A 7 -21.41 -21.29 2.84
C GLU A 7 -20.17 -21.04 1.97
N ALA A 8 -19.71 -19.79 1.83
CA ALA A 8 -18.47 -19.45 1.14
C ALA A 8 -17.24 -19.70 2.04
N LEU A 9 -17.18 -20.87 2.68
CA LEU A 9 -16.15 -21.21 3.67
C LEU A 9 -14.75 -21.20 3.06
N GLU A 10 -14.61 -21.71 1.84
CA GLU A 10 -13.33 -21.75 1.14
C GLU A 10 -12.78 -20.33 0.91
N MET A 11 -13.62 -19.40 0.46
CA MET A 11 -13.25 -17.99 0.34
C MET A 11 -12.78 -17.41 1.67
N ARG A 12 -13.52 -17.70 2.75
CA ARG A 12 -13.22 -17.18 4.09
C ARG A 12 -11.90 -17.72 4.62
N VAL A 13 -11.55 -18.96 4.29
CA VAL A 13 -10.24 -19.55 4.63
C VAL A 13 -9.13 -18.76 3.96
N GLU A 14 -9.26 -18.44 2.67
CA GLU A 14 -8.25 -17.65 1.97
C GLU A 14 -8.15 -16.22 2.51
N LEU A 15 -9.27 -15.54 2.75
CA LEU A 15 -9.29 -14.19 3.33
C LEU A 15 -8.68 -14.13 4.74
N VAL A 16 -8.84 -15.20 5.53
CA VAL A 16 -8.22 -15.28 6.86
C VAL A 16 -6.71 -15.38 6.78
N LYS A 17 -6.12 -15.96 5.72
CA LYS A 17 -4.67 -16.00 5.56
C LYS A 17 -4.11 -14.60 5.39
N THR A 18 -4.71 -13.79 4.51
CA THR A 18 -4.36 -12.37 4.33
C THR A 18 -4.51 -11.62 5.65
N LEU A 19 -5.66 -11.72 6.32
CA LEU A 19 -5.86 -11.05 7.61
C LEU A 19 -4.86 -11.50 8.69
N HIS A 20 -4.52 -12.79 8.74
CA HIS A 20 -3.53 -13.31 9.68
C HIS A 20 -2.14 -12.73 9.42
N SER A 21 -1.76 -12.62 8.15
CA SER A 21 -0.52 -11.99 7.70
C SER A 21 -0.48 -10.51 8.09
N GLU A 22 -1.53 -9.75 7.76
CA GLU A 22 -1.68 -8.33 8.12
C GLU A 22 -1.57 -8.07 9.64
N LEU A 23 -2.07 -9.02 10.45
CA LEU A 23 -1.99 -9.00 11.91
C LEU A 23 -0.67 -9.55 12.47
N GLY A 24 0.35 -9.72 11.63
CA GLY A 24 1.70 -10.08 12.02
C GLY A 24 1.89 -11.57 12.30
N ASN A 25 1.09 -12.43 11.66
CA ASN A 25 1.17 -13.89 11.81
C ASN A 25 1.08 -14.36 13.28
N GLY A 26 0.25 -13.66 14.08
CA GLY A 26 0.06 -13.95 15.50
C GLY A 26 0.99 -13.19 16.45
N LEU A 27 1.88 -12.35 15.91
CA LEU A 27 2.77 -11.48 16.66
C LEU A 27 2.37 -10.03 16.43
N ALA A 28 1.69 -9.42 17.40
CA ALA A 28 1.08 -8.09 17.24
C ALA A 28 2.11 -6.99 16.92
N GLU A 29 3.36 -7.14 17.38
CA GLU A 29 4.48 -6.25 17.07
C GLU A 29 4.96 -6.32 15.62
N GLN A 30 4.55 -7.38 14.90
CA GLN A 30 4.81 -7.57 13.47
C GLN A 30 3.60 -7.25 12.59
N ALA A 31 2.49 -6.79 13.18
CA ALA A 31 1.36 -6.32 12.37
C ALA A 31 1.83 -5.21 11.43
N HIS A 32 1.35 -5.23 10.19
CA HIS A 32 1.80 -4.31 9.14
C HIS A 32 1.66 -2.84 9.56
N SER A 33 0.56 -2.51 10.24
CA SER A 33 0.34 -1.19 10.84
C SER A 33 1.42 -0.77 11.84
N ARG A 34 1.90 -1.69 12.71
CA ARG A 34 2.97 -1.41 13.67
C ARG A 34 4.33 -1.22 13.01
N LEU A 35 4.59 -1.95 11.94
CA LEU A 35 5.81 -1.80 11.15
C LEU A 35 5.80 -0.47 10.37
N LEU A 36 4.65 -0.04 9.86
CA LEU A 36 4.50 1.27 9.23
C LEU A 36 4.65 2.42 10.24
N GLU A 37 4.08 2.30 11.45
CA GLU A 37 4.29 3.26 12.54
C GLU A 37 5.77 3.40 12.90
N ARG A 38 6.51 2.29 12.94
CA ARG A 38 7.96 2.28 13.17
C ARG A 38 8.69 3.06 12.09
N PHE A 39 8.38 2.81 10.81
CA PHE A 39 8.97 3.57 9.72
C PHE A 39 8.64 5.07 9.82
N ALA A 40 7.39 5.41 10.13
CA ALA A 40 6.97 6.81 10.31
C ALA A 40 7.79 7.51 11.40
N ALA A 41 8.06 6.84 12.52
CA ALA A 41 8.92 7.36 13.57
C ALA A 41 10.38 7.56 13.08
N ALA A 42 10.93 6.60 12.33
CA ALA A 42 12.27 6.72 11.74
C ALA A 42 12.36 7.85 10.70
N ALA A 43 11.27 8.14 9.99
CA ALA A 43 11.13 9.29 9.09
C ALA A 43 10.94 10.63 9.83
N GLY A 44 10.92 10.64 11.17
CA GLY A 44 10.78 11.84 11.99
C GLY A 44 9.33 12.33 12.13
N LEU A 45 8.34 11.49 11.80
CA LEU A 45 6.93 11.86 11.93
C LEU A 45 6.46 11.68 13.38
N ASN A 46 5.83 12.71 13.92
CA ASN A 46 5.28 12.69 15.27
C ASN A 46 3.88 12.03 15.28
N PRO A 47 3.64 11.02 16.14
CA PRO A 47 2.32 10.38 16.28
C PRO A 47 1.16 11.35 16.51
N ASP A 48 1.33 12.36 17.39
CA ASP A 48 0.29 13.35 17.69
C ASP A 48 -0.04 14.23 16.47
N ALA A 49 0.96 14.45 15.59
CA ALA A 49 0.77 15.20 14.36
C ALA A 49 0.06 14.34 13.31
N LEU A 50 0.40 13.04 13.23
CA LEU A 50 -0.26 12.09 12.34
C LEU A 50 -1.75 11.94 12.68
N GLU A 51 -2.09 11.83 13.97
CA GLU A 51 -3.49 11.73 14.42
C GLU A 51 -4.33 12.96 14.03
N LYS A 52 -3.71 14.14 14.00
CA LYS A 52 -4.37 15.41 13.63
C LYS A 52 -4.29 15.73 12.14
N THR A 53 -3.63 14.89 11.35
CA THR A 53 -3.44 15.15 9.92
C THR A 53 -4.77 15.05 9.20
N VAL A 54 -5.11 16.11 8.47
CA VAL A 54 -6.28 16.12 7.59
C VAL A 54 -5.84 15.57 6.24
N PRO A 55 -6.43 14.47 5.75
CA PRO A 55 -6.10 13.94 4.44
C PRO A 55 -6.46 14.94 3.33
N ILE A 56 -5.64 15.01 2.28
CA ILE A 56 -6.01 15.74 1.07
C ILE A 56 -7.28 15.14 0.45
N PRO A 57 -8.04 15.90 -0.37
CA PRO A 57 -9.33 15.44 -0.89
C PRO A 57 -9.28 14.08 -1.58
N GLU A 58 -8.23 13.78 -2.34
CA GLU A 58 -8.07 12.49 -3.04
C GLU A 58 -7.80 11.34 -2.07
N VAL A 59 -7.08 11.57 -0.97
CA VAL A 59 -6.89 10.56 0.09
C VAL A 59 -8.21 10.30 0.80
N ALA A 60 -8.97 11.35 1.14
CA ALA A 60 -10.29 11.19 1.74
C ALA A 60 -11.26 10.45 0.81
N ALA A 61 -11.21 10.74 -0.50
CA ALA A 61 -12.02 10.06 -1.51
C ALA A 61 -11.67 8.58 -1.64
N TYR A 62 -10.38 8.24 -1.66
CA TYR A 62 -9.93 6.85 -1.70
C TYR A 62 -10.42 6.06 -0.48
N LEU A 63 -10.27 6.61 0.73
CA LEU A 63 -10.76 5.97 1.96
C LEU A 63 -12.28 5.76 1.94
N ALA A 64 -13.04 6.74 1.42
CA ALA A 64 -14.48 6.62 1.28
C ALA A 64 -14.88 5.53 0.26
N VAL A 65 -14.12 5.38 -0.83
CA VAL A 65 -14.33 4.29 -1.80
C VAL A 65 -14.08 2.93 -1.15
N LEU A 66 -12.96 2.75 -0.46
CA LEU A 66 -12.66 1.49 0.24
C LEU A 66 -13.73 1.15 1.29
N GLN A 67 -14.13 2.12 2.10
CA GLN A 67 -15.17 1.92 3.11
C GLN A 67 -16.49 1.46 2.47
N ARG A 68 -16.93 2.12 1.40
CA ARG A 68 -18.11 1.72 0.64
C ARG A 68 -17.96 0.29 0.09
N LEU A 69 -16.84 -0.02 -0.56
CA LEU A 69 -16.63 -1.33 -1.19
C LEU A 69 -16.58 -2.47 -0.16
N PHE A 70 -15.89 -2.30 0.97
CA PHE A 70 -15.74 -3.35 1.96
C PHE A 70 -16.94 -3.53 2.90
N ILE A 71 -17.68 -2.44 3.19
CA ILE A 71 -18.78 -2.47 4.17
C ILE A 71 -20.15 -2.51 3.48
N GLU A 72 -20.30 -1.81 2.36
CA GLU A 72 -21.60 -1.55 1.74
C GLU A 72 -21.89 -2.45 0.52
N SER A 73 -20.89 -2.85 -0.25
CA SER A 73 -21.07 -3.71 -1.42
C SER A 73 -21.36 -5.18 -1.08
N ASP A 74 -21.69 -5.97 -2.09
CA ASP A 74 -21.72 -7.42 -1.98
C ASP A 74 -20.31 -8.02 -1.89
N TYR A 75 -20.21 -9.25 -1.41
CA TYR A 75 -18.94 -9.88 -1.07
C TYR A 75 -18.03 -10.15 -2.27
N LEU A 76 -18.56 -10.32 -3.49
CA LEU A 76 -17.73 -10.52 -4.68
C LEU A 76 -17.10 -9.21 -5.13
N THR A 77 -17.85 -8.12 -5.10
CA THR A 77 -17.30 -6.78 -5.32
C THR A 77 -16.28 -6.41 -4.24
N ALA A 78 -16.53 -6.72 -2.97
CA ALA A 78 -15.55 -6.52 -1.90
C ALA A 78 -14.28 -7.37 -2.12
N LEU A 79 -14.41 -8.63 -2.56
CA LEU A 79 -13.27 -9.49 -2.88
C LEU A 79 -12.43 -8.92 -4.03
N GLY A 80 -13.08 -8.41 -5.07
CA GLY A 80 -12.38 -7.71 -6.15
C GLY A 80 -11.64 -6.46 -5.68
N SER A 81 -12.25 -5.68 -4.77
CA SER A 81 -11.59 -4.54 -4.13
C SER A 81 -10.32 -4.96 -3.39
N GLU A 82 -10.39 -6.00 -2.56
CA GLU A 82 -9.22 -6.52 -1.84
C GLU A 82 -8.10 -6.94 -2.79
N MET A 83 -8.46 -7.69 -3.84
CA MET A 83 -7.50 -8.14 -4.85
C MET A 83 -6.78 -6.97 -5.53
N ALA A 84 -7.48 -5.86 -5.79
CA ALA A 84 -6.85 -4.67 -6.34
C ALA A 84 -5.90 -3.98 -5.35
N VAL A 85 -6.22 -3.95 -4.05
CA VAL A 85 -5.33 -3.39 -3.02
C VAL A 85 -3.98 -4.12 -3.04
N GLU A 86 -3.98 -5.44 -2.87
CA GLU A 86 -2.74 -6.23 -2.81
C GLU A 86 -1.95 -6.17 -4.13
N ILE A 87 -2.62 -6.36 -5.28
CA ILE A 87 -1.92 -6.35 -6.57
C ILE A 87 -1.29 -4.99 -6.88
N THR A 88 -1.96 -3.90 -6.52
CA THR A 88 -1.38 -2.55 -6.72
C THR A 88 -0.25 -2.28 -5.72
N ALA A 89 -0.40 -2.68 -4.46
CA ALA A 89 0.66 -2.59 -3.46
C ALA A 89 1.94 -3.34 -3.89
N ALA A 90 1.81 -4.58 -4.38
CA ALA A 90 2.91 -5.37 -4.95
C ALA A 90 3.73 -4.60 -6.00
N SER A 91 3.04 -3.82 -6.85
CA SER A 91 3.68 -3.05 -7.91
C SER A 91 4.53 -1.89 -7.38
N GLU A 92 4.19 -1.36 -6.20
CA GLU A 92 4.81 -0.18 -5.60
C GLU A 92 6.00 -0.53 -4.71
N PHE A 93 5.90 -1.59 -3.91
CA PHE A 93 6.95 -2.00 -3.00
C PHE A 93 8.26 -2.34 -3.73
N ARG A 94 8.16 -2.82 -4.98
CA ARG A 94 9.28 -3.00 -5.91
C ARG A 94 10.07 -1.71 -6.18
N TYR A 95 9.46 -0.54 -6.00
CA TYR A 95 10.11 0.76 -6.10
C TYR A 95 10.44 1.36 -4.73
N PHE A 96 9.56 1.22 -3.74
CA PHE A 96 9.76 1.82 -2.42
C PHE A 96 11.00 1.26 -1.72
N TYR A 97 11.13 -0.06 -1.61
CA TYR A 97 12.25 -0.64 -0.86
C TYR A 97 13.62 -0.31 -1.49
N PRO A 98 13.85 -0.50 -2.81
CA PRO A 98 15.11 -0.08 -3.45
C PRO A 98 15.33 1.43 -3.45
N GLY A 99 14.25 2.23 -3.38
CA GLY A 99 14.34 3.69 -3.26
C GLY A 99 14.79 4.13 -1.88
N LEU A 100 14.17 3.57 -0.84
CA LEU A 100 14.42 3.92 0.57
C LEU A 100 15.81 3.47 1.05
N THR A 101 16.32 2.33 0.56
CA THR A 101 17.67 1.83 0.88
C THR A 101 18.80 2.74 0.38
N LYS A 102 18.51 3.71 -0.51
CA LYS A 102 19.49 4.72 -0.94
C LYS A 102 19.77 5.78 0.12
N TYR A 103 18.92 5.90 1.13
CA TYR A 103 19.07 6.87 2.22
C TYR A 103 19.80 6.21 3.40
N GLN A 104 20.94 6.79 3.80
CA GLN A 104 21.73 6.28 4.93
C GLN A 104 21.04 6.45 6.29
N THR A 105 19.96 7.22 6.35
CA THR A 105 19.21 7.51 7.57
C THR A 105 18.39 6.32 8.06
N PHE A 106 17.99 5.41 7.17
CA PHE A 106 17.14 4.27 7.53
C PHE A 106 17.98 3.01 7.75
N SER A 107 17.76 2.33 8.87
CA SER A 107 18.31 1.01 9.11
C SER A 107 17.43 -0.07 8.48
N ALA A 108 17.96 -1.29 8.32
CA ALA A 108 17.15 -2.44 7.89
C ALA A 108 15.94 -2.67 8.81
N HIS A 109 16.09 -2.41 10.10
CA HIS A 109 15.02 -2.54 11.09
C HIS A 109 13.86 -1.54 10.87
N ASP A 110 14.16 -0.35 10.32
CA ASP A 110 13.15 0.66 10.00
C ASP A 110 12.42 0.35 8.68
N LEU A 111 13.06 -0.44 7.81
CA LEU A 111 12.56 -0.77 6.47
C LEU A 111 11.83 -2.12 6.39
N VAL A 112 11.68 -2.84 7.52
CA VAL A 112 11.04 -4.17 7.57
C VAL A 112 9.67 -4.18 6.90
N PHE A 113 8.87 -3.12 7.10
CA PHE A 113 7.57 -2.97 6.43
C PHE A 113 7.70 -3.10 4.91
N PHE A 114 8.62 -2.37 4.28
CA PHE A 114 8.77 -2.39 2.82
C PHE A 114 9.44 -3.66 2.32
N GLU A 115 10.39 -4.21 3.08
CA GLU A 115 11.09 -5.44 2.71
C GLU A 115 10.15 -6.64 2.67
N MET A 116 9.34 -6.82 3.72
CA MET A 116 8.46 -7.99 3.81
C MET A 116 7.39 -8.00 2.71
N HIS A 117 6.91 -6.83 2.27
CA HIS A 117 5.92 -6.71 1.20
C HIS A 117 6.49 -7.10 -0.18
N LEU A 118 7.81 -7.26 -0.35
CA LEU A 118 8.36 -7.84 -1.58
C LEU A 118 7.96 -9.31 -1.76
N GLU A 119 7.75 -10.05 -0.67
CA GLU A 119 7.39 -11.47 -0.68
C GLU A 119 5.90 -11.68 -0.29
N ALA A 120 5.40 -10.93 0.70
CA ALA A 120 4.04 -11.11 1.21
C ALA A 120 2.98 -10.90 0.12
N GLU A 121 3.20 -9.92 -0.75
CA GLU A 121 2.25 -9.55 -1.81
C GLU A 121 2.04 -10.65 -2.86
N GLU A 122 3.07 -11.45 -3.15
CA GLU A 122 2.93 -12.62 -4.02
C GLU A 122 2.02 -13.68 -3.37
N CYS A 123 2.17 -13.88 -2.05
CA CYS A 123 1.32 -14.79 -1.29
C CYS A 123 -0.12 -14.28 -1.20
N HIS A 124 -0.31 -12.99 -0.89
CA HIS A 124 -1.62 -12.37 -0.76
C HIS A 124 -2.39 -12.42 -2.10
N SER A 125 -1.71 -12.06 -3.19
CA SER A 125 -2.27 -12.15 -4.54
C SER A 125 -2.69 -13.59 -4.90
N ALA A 126 -1.90 -14.59 -4.52
CA ALA A 126 -2.23 -16.00 -4.76
C ALA A 126 -3.45 -16.44 -3.95
N TRP A 127 -3.54 -16.10 -2.66
CA TRP A 127 -4.69 -16.46 -1.81
C TRP A 127 -5.98 -15.79 -2.30
N LEU A 128 -5.92 -14.53 -2.72
CA LEU A 128 -7.10 -13.82 -3.24
C LEU A 128 -7.53 -14.35 -4.60
N THR A 129 -6.59 -14.73 -5.46
CA THR A 129 -6.90 -15.41 -6.72
C THR A 129 -7.60 -16.74 -6.44
N GLU A 130 -7.07 -17.53 -5.51
CA GLU A 130 -7.68 -18.79 -5.08
C GLU A 130 -9.07 -18.57 -4.46
N ALA A 131 -9.28 -17.48 -3.71
CA ALA A 131 -10.58 -17.10 -3.16
C ALA A 131 -11.61 -16.82 -4.27
N VAL A 132 -11.20 -16.12 -5.34
CA VAL A 132 -12.06 -15.85 -6.51
C VAL A 132 -12.38 -17.16 -7.23
N GLU A 133 -11.38 -17.98 -7.54
CA GLU A 133 -11.58 -19.27 -8.21
C GLU A 133 -12.51 -20.21 -7.43
N LYS A 134 -12.41 -20.19 -6.10
CA LYS A 134 -13.26 -20.98 -5.20
C LYS A 134 -14.62 -20.36 -4.93
N THR A 135 -14.96 -19.20 -5.49
CA THR A 135 -16.25 -18.55 -5.18
C THR A 135 -17.03 -18.03 -6.37
N ALA A 136 -16.37 -17.42 -7.35
CA ALA A 136 -17.02 -17.02 -8.60
C ALA A 136 -17.34 -18.28 -9.41
N ARG A 137 -18.59 -18.42 -9.87
CA ARG A 137 -19.08 -19.58 -10.62
C ARG A 137 -19.65 -19.22 -11.98
N THR A 138 -19.99 -17.95 -12.17
CA THR A 138 -20.61 -17.45 -13.39
C THR A 138 -19.87 -16.24 -13.92
N GLN A 139 -20.11 -15.90 -15.18
CA GLN A 139 -19.59 -14.67 -15.78
C GLN A 139 -20.04 -13.42 -14.99
N ALA A 140 -21.30 -13.42 -14.51
CA ALA A 140 -21.82 -12.34 -13.69
C ALA A 140 -21.12 -12.21 -12.32
N ASP A 141 -20.59 -13.30 -11.77
CA ASP A 141 -19.76 -13.24 -10.56
C ASP A 141 -18.42 -12.58 -10.85
N LEU A 142 -17.77 -12.98 -11.95
CA LEU A 142 -16.50 -12.41 -12.37
C LEU A 142 -16.63 -10.92 -12.72
N GLU A 143 -17.75 -10.51 -13.31
CA GLU A 143 -18.04 -9.09 -13.57
C GLU A 143 -18.15 -8.28 -12.27
N ARG A 144 -18.72 -8.85 -11.20
CA ARG A 144 -18.79 -8.20 -9.89
C ARG A 144 -17.43 -8.07 -9.22
N VAL A 145 -16.60 -9.11 -9.31
CA VAL A 145 -15.19 -9.06 -8.86
C VAL A 145 -14.42 -8.00 -9.65
N ALA A 146 -14.52 -8.02 -10.99
CA ALA A 146 -13.85 -7.06 -11.85
C ALA A 146 -14.29 -5.62 -11.58
N ALA A 147 -15.57 -5.39 -11.33
CA ALA A 147 -16.11 -4.07 -10.99
C ALA A 147 -15.49 -3.53 -9.68
N GLY A 148 -15.42 -4.35 -8.63
CA GLY A 148 -14.77 -3.97 -7.38
C GLY A 148 -13.29 -3.65 -7.56
N ALA A 149 -12.57 -4.48 -8.32
CA ALA A 149 -11.16 -4.26 -8.61
C ALA A 149 -10.91 -2.96 -9.41
N ARG A 150 -11.78 -2.68 -10.39
CA ARG A 150 -11.71 -1.47 -11.21
C ARG A 150 -11.94 -0.20 -10.39
N ASP A 151 -13.01 -0.18 -9.58
CA ASP A 151 -13.33 0.96 -8.71
C ASP A 151 -12.16 1.28 -7.77
N THR A 152 -11.57 0.26 -7.15
CA THR A 152 -10.42 0.42 -6.25
C THR A 152 -9.19 0.92 -6.99
N ALA A 153 -8.85 0.34 -8.15
CA ALA A 153 -7.69 0.76 -8.93
C ALA A 153 -7.82 2.20 -9.44
N ASP A 154 -9.03 2.63 -9.85
CA ASP A 154 -9.27 4.00 -10.29
C ASP A 154 -9.18 5.01 -9.13
N ALA A 155 -9.71 4.66 -7.96
CA ALA A 155 -9.57 5.47 -6.76
C ALA A 155 -8.10 5.56 -6.30
N TRP A 156 -7.35 4.47 -6.44
CA TRP A 156 -5.93 4.41 -6.11
C TRP A 156 -5.05 5.25 -7.04
N LEU A 157 -5.37 5.26 -8.34
CA LEU A 157 -4.72 6.16 -9.30
C LEU A 157 -4.96 7.63 -8.92
N ALA A 158 -6.19 7.99 -8.56
CA ALA A 158 -6.54 9.34 -8.14
C ALA A 158 -5.80 9.73 -6.84
N PHE A 159 -5.67 8.79 -5.88
CA PHE A 159 -4.86 8.97 -4.68
C PHE A 159 -3.41 9.36 -5.02
N TRP A 160 -2.74 8.59 -5.89
CA TRP A 160 -1.35 8.85 -6.27
C TRP A 160 -1.17 10.15 -7.05
N GLN A 161 -2.09 10.46 -7.96
CA GLN A 161 -2.09 11.74 -8.67
C GLN A 161 -2.27 12.93 -7.71
N GLY A 162 -3.16 12.78 -6.73
CA GLY A 162 -3.39 13.76 -5.67
C GLY A 162 -2.13 14.01 -4.84
N LEU A 163 -1.48 12.94 -4.38
CA LEU A 163 -0.23 13.00 -3.63
C LEU A 163 0.90 13.62 -4.44
N TYR A 164 1.08 13.21 -5.69
CA TYR A 164 2.14 13.73 -6.56
C TYR A 164 2.02 15.25 -6.71
N ARG A 165 0.81 15.74 -7.03
CA ARG A 165 0.54 17.16 -7.15
C ARG A 165 0.79 17.91 -5.84
N ASP A 166 0.35 17.35 -4.70
CA ASP A 166 0.48 18.04 -3.41
C ASP A 166 1.94 18.15 -2.95
N VAL A 167 2.73 17.09 -3.17
CA VAL A 167 4.14 17.02 -2.76
C VAL A 167 5.08 17.74 -3.72
N PHE A 168 4.87 17.64 -5.03
CA PHE A 168 5.84 18.11 -6.04
C PHE A 168 5.40 19.35 -6.82
N GLU A 169 4.10 19.59 -6.99
CA GLU A 169 3.60 20.71 -7.81
C GLU A 169 3.15 21.91 -6.98
N LYS A 170 2.54 21.68 -5.81
CA LYS A 170 2.06 22.76 -4.92
C LYS A 170 3.11 23.22 -3.90
N ALA A 171 3.93 22.31 -3.39
CA ALA A 171 4.99 22.68 -2.46
C ALA A 171 6.15 23.33 -3.25
N PRO A 172 6.64 24.53 -2.88
CA PRO A 172 7.83 25.09 -3.50
C PRO A 172 9.00 24.13 -3.23
N HIS A 173 9.53 23.52 -4.29
CA HIS A 173 10.70 22.68 -4.23
C HIS A 173 11.82 23.45 -3.51
N PRO A 174 12.32 23.01 -2.32
CA PRO A 174 13.62 23.46 -1.88
C PRO A 174 14.58 22.95 -2.95
N SER A 175 15.17 23.88 -3.70
CA SER A 175 16.14 23.58 -4.74
C SER A 175 17.18 22.61 -4.19
N LEU A 176 17.22 21.39 -4.74
CA LEU A 176 18.38 20.52 -4.66
C LEU A 176 19.49 21.23 -5.43
N SER A 177 20.17 22.17 -4.78
CA SER A 177 21.37 22.80 -5.34
C SER A 177 22.43 21.71 -5.46
N PRO A 178 22.91 21.38 -6.67
CA PRO A 178 24.09 20.57 -6.79
C PRO A 178 25.25 21.48 -6.40
N THR A 179 25.73 21.38 -5.16
CA THR A 179 27.03 21.96 -4.83
C THR A 179 28.07 21.16 -5.59
N GLY A 180 28.40 21.66 -6.79
CA GLY A 180 29.53 21.23 -7.59
C GLY A 180 30.81 21.38 -6.78
N GLY A 181 31.38 20.26 -6.38
CA GLY A 181 32.78 20.18 -5.97
C GLY A 181 33.66 20.14 -7.20
N GLU A 182 33.94 21.31 -7.80
CA GLU A 182 35.09 21.43 -8.70
C GLU A 182 36.37 21.32 -7.85
N ALA A 183 37.01 20.15 -7.94
CA ALA A 183 38.37 19.97 -7.45
C ALA A 183 39.31 20.88 -8.24
N LYS A 184 39.73 21.98 -7.61
CA LYS A 184 40.74 22.90 -8.14
C LYS A 184 42.09 22.18 -8.23
N VAL A 185 42.42 21.66 -9.41
CA VAL A 185 43.77 21.20 -9.75
C VAL A 185 44.70 22.40 -9.68
N ARG A 186 45.57 22.44 -8.66
CA ARG A 186 46.67 23.41 -8.61
C ARG A 186 47.72 22.99 -9.62
N GLY A 187 47.90 23.82 -10.64
CA GLY A 187 49.04 23.74 -11.54
C GLY A 187 50.36 23.95 -10.79
N ALA A 188 51.32 23.10 -11.09
CA ALA A 188 52.73 23.32 -10.80
C ALA A 188 53.46 23.52 -12.14
N SER A 189 54.04 24.69 -12.32
CA SER A 189 55.11 25.02 -13.27
C SER A 189 55.70 26.37 -12.82
N PRO A 190 56.97 26.68 -13.07
CA PRO A 190 57.87 26.09 -14.07
C PRO A 190 58.96 25.15 -13.51
#